data_AF-A0A6P0XLW3-F1
#
_entry.id   AF-A0A6P0XLW3-F1
#
_cell.length_a   1.000
_cell.length_b   1.000
_cell.length_c   1.000
_cell.angle_alpha   90.00
_cell.angle_beta   90.00
_cell.angle_gamma   90.00
#
_symmetry.space_group_name_H-M   'P 1'
#
loop_
_entity.id
_entity.type
_entity.pdbx_description
1 polymer ?
#
loop_
_entity_poly.entity_id
_entity_poly.type
_entity_poly.pdbx_seq_one_letter_code
_entity_poly.pdbx_strand_id
1 'polypeptide(L)'
;MNNLQNPGDISQILEEAFGISTYYLNLFASDSNFDEKMVLAFGNSFNSENARQFAQDWLAGDFSIIPTIEIRDWAEINGANGAFAGDKNRIYLSREFLIANAGNVEAVANVLLEEIGHAVDWELNSVDRLGDEGAIFSHLVRGDVLSEEYLQELRIEDDWATVSLDGELVAIEQRTRVGGEGEDHIYGFETDDEKFFGLQGNDWLDGSSGNDTLYGGEGDDEIFGSFDDDILFGEQGDDALFGGNHSQTREEGNDVLYGGDGNDGVHGEAG
;
A
#
# COMPACT_ATOMS: atom_id res chain seq x y z
N MET A 1 13.94 -14.53 23.67
CA MET A 1 13.99 -14.40 22.21
C MET A 1 13.42 -15.70 21.67
N ASN A 2 12.11 -15.73 21.43
CA ASN A 2 11.47 -16.88 20.80
C ASN A 2 11.89 -16.90 19.33
N ASN A 3 12.28 -18.08 18.88
CA ASN A 3 12.82 -18.30 17.56
C ASN A 3 11.62 -18.43 16.60
N LEU A 4 11.04 -17.30 16.19
CA LEU A 4 9.83 -17.16 15.35
C LEU A 4 9.95 -17.76 13.93
N GLN A 5 10.96 -18.59 13.69
CA GLN A 5 11.17 -19.31 12.43
C GLN A 5 10.42 -20.65 12.36
N ASN A 6 9.64 -21.01 13.39
CA ASN A 6 8.93 -22.28 13.42
C ASN A 6 7.56 -22.14 12.75
N PRO A 7 7.16 -23.04 11.82
CA PRO A 7 5.84 -23.01 11.18
C PRO A 7 4.66 -22.92 12.15
N GLY A 8 4.81 -23.43 13.37
CA GLY A 8 3.79 -23.34 14.42
C GLY A 8 3.53 -21.93 14.96
N ASP A 9 4.55 -21.05 14.95
CA ASP A 9 4.41 -19.67 15.44
C ASP A 9 3.65 -18.82 14.40
N ILE A 10 3.93 -19.04 13.11
CA ILE A 10 3.24 -18.36 12.01
C ILE A 10 1.76 -18.76 11.93
N SER A 11 1.45 -20.05 12.09
CA SER A 11 0.05 -20.50 12.12
C SER A 11 -0.73 -19.87 13.27
N GLN A 12 -0.10 -19.68 14.44
CA GLN A 12 -0.73 -19.02 15.57
C GLN A 12 -0.99 -17.53 15.28
N ILE A 13 -0.02 -16.81 14.71
CA ILE A 13 -0.19 -15.40 14.31
C ILE A 13 -1.37 -15.25 13.35
N LEU A 14 -1.47 -16.14 12.35
CA LEU A 14 -2.58 -16.12 11.39
C LEU A 14 -3.92 -16.46 12.03
N GLU A 15 -3.97 -17.43 12.93
CA GLU A 15 -5.22 -17.78 13.64
C GLU A 15 -5.70 -16.60 14.50
N GLU A 16 -4.79 -15.93 15.20
CA GLU A 16 -5.10 -14.75 16.01
C GLU A 16 -5.53 -13.57 15.13
N ALA A 17 -4.80 -13.26 14.06
CA ALA A 17 -5.13 -12.19 13.13
C ALA A 17 -6.49 -12.43 12.45
N PHE A 18 -6.75 -13.66 11.98
CA PHE A 18 -8.02 -14.03 11.40
C PHE A 18 -9.18 -13.89 12.41
N GLY A 19 -8.95 -14.25 13.67
CA GLY A 19 -9.91 -14.03 14.75
C GLY A 19 -10.25 -12.55 14.96
N ILE A 20 -9.24 -11.67 14.89
CA ILE A 20 -9.42 -10.21 14.98
C ILE A 20 -10.19 -9.67 13.77
N SER A 21 -9.77 -10.04 12.55
CA SER A 21 -10.43 -9.59 11.32
C SER A 21 -11.91 -10.01 11.27
N THR A 22 -12.20 -11.27 11.60
CA THR A 22 -13.59 -11.79 11.63
C THR A 22 -14.44 -11.17 12.73
N TYR A 23 -13.84 -10.82 13.88
CA TYR A 23 -14.50 -10.04 14.92
C TYR A 23 -14.91 -8.66 14.41
N TYR A 24 -14.00 -7.94 13.74
CA TYR A 24 -14.31 -6.62 13.19
C TYR A 24 -15.36 -6.69 12.07
N LEU A 25 -15.27 -7.67 11.17
CA LEU A 25 -16.29 -7.90 10.13
C LEU A 25 -17.68 -8.14 10.74
N ASN A 26 -17.76 -8.90 11.85
CA ASN A 26 -19.01 -9.12 12.56
C ASN A 26 -19.58 -7.82 13.17
N LEU A 27 -18.72 -6.99 13.80
CA LEU A 27 -19.12 -5.69 14.32
C LEU A 27 -19.61 -4.76 13.20
N PHE A 28 -18.84 -4.67 12.11
CA PHE A 28 -19.15 -3.88 10.94
C PHE A 28 -20.50 -4.27 10.32
N ALA A 29 -20.76 -5.57 10.18
CA ALA A 29 -22.03 -6.10 9.68
C ALA A 29 -23.24 -5.69 10.54
N SER A 30 -23.03 -5.50 11.84
CA SER A 30 -24.07 -5.08 12.80
C SER A 30 -24.26 -3.55 12.88
N ASP A 31 -23.37 -2.77 12.26
CA ASP A 31 -23.41 -1.31 12.31
C ASP A 31 -24.67 -0.78 11.60
N SER A 32 -25.35 0.16 12.24
CA SER A 32 -26.52 0.81 11.64
C SER A 32 -26.18 1.59 10.37
N ASN A 33 -24.92 2.02 10.23
CA ASN A 33 -24.41 2.78 9.10
C ASN A 33 -23.71 1.89 8.05
N PHE A 34 -23.93 0.57 8.09
CA PHE A 34 -23.27 -0.38 7.18
C PHE A 34 -23.39 0.03 5.71
N ASP A 35 -24.60 0.40 5.25
CA ASP A 35 -24.81 0.77 3.84
C ASP A 35 -24.02 2.03 3.47
N GLU A 36 -24.01 3.05 4.33
CA GLU A 36 -23.24 4.28 4.09
C GLU A 36 -21.74 3.99 4.02
N LYS A 37 -21.23 3.11 4.89
CA LYS A 37 -19.82 2.72 4.88
C LYS A 37 -19.45 1.89 3.65
N MET A 38 -20.32 0.98 3.20
CA MET A 38 -20.12 0.25 1.94
C MET A 38 -20.10 1.20 0.74
N VAL A 39 -20.92 2.26 0.75
CA VAL A 39 -20.87 3.31 -0.29
C VAL A 39 -19.59 4.12 -0.24
N LEU A 40 -19.04 4.38 0.96
CA LEU A 40 -17.78 5.10 1.11
C LEU A 40 -16.60 4.30 0.56
N ALA A 41 -16.56 2.98 0.83
CA ALA A 41 -15.54 2.07 0.32
C ALA A 41 -15.72 1.81 -1.18
N PHE A 42 -16.85 1.25 -1.60
CA PHE A 42 -17.01 0.66 -2.93
C PHE A 42 -17.83 1.51 -3.91
N GLY A 43 -18.13 2.75 -3.53
CA GLY A 43 -18.91 3.70 -4.32
C GLY A 43 -20.41 3.39 -4.36
N ASN A 44 -21.12 4.01 -5.30
CA ASN A 44 -22.60 3.96 -5.34
C ASN A 44 -23.18 2.84 -6.23
N SER A 45 -22.34 2.06 -6.91
CA SER A 45 -22.76 1.12 -7.97
C SER A 45 -22.56 -0.35 -7.64
N PHE A 46 -22.06 -0.68 -6.44
CA PHE A 46 -21.85 -2.06 -6.03
C PHE A 46 -23.18 -2.82 -5.88
N ASN A 47 -23.11 -4.14 -5.96
CA ASN A 47 -24.27 -5.00 -5.74
C ASN A 47 -24.69 -5.01 -4.25
N SER A 48 -25.58 -4.10 -3.87
CA SER A 48 -26.02 -3.94 -2.47
C SER A 48 -26.80 -5.13 -1.91
N GLU A 49 -27.42 -5.95 -2.76
CA GLU A 49 -28.08 -7.19 -2.33
C GLU A 49 -27.04 -8.22 -1.87
N ASN A 50 -25.96 -8.41 -2.65
CA ASN A 50 -24.84 -9.28 -2.27
C ASN A 50 -24.12 -8.75 -1.03
N ALA A 51 -23.90 -7.44 -0.92
CA ALA A 51 -23.26 -6.84 0.27
C ALA A 51 -24.07 -7.12 1.55
N ARG A 52 -25.41 -7.05 1.48
CA ARG A 52 -26.28 -7.40 2.60
C ARG A 52 -26.31 -8.90 2.88
N GLN A 53 -26.10 -9.75 1.88
CA GLN A 53 -25.91 -11.18 2.11
C GLN A 53 -24.59 -11.44 2.87
N PHE A 54 -23.48 -10.82 2.47
CA PHE A 54 -22.20 -10.94 3.18
C PHE A 54 -22.31 -10.50 4.64
N ALA A 55 -22.99 -9.38 4.90
CA ALA A 55 -23.26 -8.95 6.28
C ALA A 55 -24.04 -10.00 7.09
N GLN A 56 -25.04 -10.65 6.49
CA GLN A 56 -25.80 -11.71 7.16
C GLN A 56 -24.93 -12.94 7.45
N ASP A 57 -24.06 -13.31 6.51
CA ASP A 57 -23.15 -14.42 6.64
C ASP A 57 -22.13 -14.15 7.76
N TRP A 58 -21.51 -12.97 7.80
CA TRP A 58 -20.60 -12.56 8.87
C TRP A 58 -21.27 -12.53 10.25
N LEU A 59 -22.53 -12.09 10.33
CA LEU A 59 -23.32 -12.13 11.57
C LEU A 59 -23.65 -13.56 12.02
N ALA A 60 -23.78 -14.49 11.07
CA ALA A 60 -23.97 -15.92 11.35
C ALA A 60 -22.65 -16.65 11.68
N GLY A 61 -21.50 -15.96 11.57
CA GLY A 61 -20.18 -16.55 11.73
C GLY A 61 -19.71 -17.34 10.51
N ASP A 62 -20.34 -17.13 9.35
CA ASP A 62 -19.90 -17.66 8.07
C ASP A 62 -18.98 -16.64 7.38
N PHE A 63 -17.71 -17.01 7.28
CA PHE A 63 -16.66 -16.21 6.64
C PHE A 63 -16.11 -16.91 5.39
N SER A 64 -16.91 -17.78 4.76
CA SER A 64 -16.49 -18.53 3.57
C SER A 64 -16.22 -17.66 2.34
N ILE A 65 -16.66 -16.40 2.36
CA ILE A 65 -16.29 -15.38 1.38
C ILE A 65 -14.83 -14.96 1.49
N ILE A 66 -14.20 -15.10 2.67
CA ILE A 66 -12.78 -14.76 2.83
C ILE A 66 -11.95 -15.72 1.98
N PRO A 67 -11.11 -15.21 1.08
CA PRO A 67 -10.24 -16.02 0.25
C PRO A 67 -9.33 -16.98 1.04
N THR A 68 -8.80 -17.98 0.34
CA THR A 68 -7.73 -18.81 0.93
C THR A 68 -6.49 -17.96 1.20
N ILE A 69 -5.86 -18.11 2.37
CA ILE A 69 -4.63 -17.39 2.71
C ILE A 69 -3.42 -18.27 2.43
N GLU A 70 -2.46 -17.75 1.68
CA GLU A 70 -1.20 -18.41 1.36
C GLU A 70 -0.01 -17.55 1.79
N ILE A 71 1.04 -18.17 2.32
CA ILE A 71 2.20 -17.44 2.82
C ILE A 71 3.31 -17.52 1.78
N ARG A 72 3.82 -16.36 1.38
CA ARG A 72 4.91 -16.22 0.41
C ARG A 72 6.08 -15.44 1.00
N ASP A 73 7.26 -15.64 0.47
CA ASP A 73 8.41 -14.84 0.87
C ASP A 73 8.28 -13.43 0.26
N TRP A 74 8.77 -12.41 0.97
CA TRP A 74 8.63 -10.99 0.61
C TRP A 74 9.08 -10.69 -0.84
N ALA A 75 10.13 -11.37 -1.31
CA ALA A 75 10.64 -11.22 -2.67
C ALA A 75 9.72 -11.82 -3.76
N GLU A 76 8.87 -12.79 -3.41
CA GLU A 76 7.93 -13.40 -4.36
C GLU A 76 6.73 -12.49 -4.65
N ILE A 77 6.36 -11.61 -3.70
CA ILE A 77 5.28 -10.63 -3.85
C ILE A 77 5.82 -9.20 -3.95
N ASN A 78 7.03 -9.06 -4.53
CA ASN A 78 7.68 -7.79 -4.88
C ASN A 78 7.60 -6.72 -3.81
N GLY A 79 7.91 -7.04 -2.56
CA GLY A 79 7.94 -5.99 -1.55
C GLY A 79 6.62 -5.82 -0.77
N ALA A 80 5.54 -6.50 -1.14
CA ALA A 80 4.25 -6.27 -0.48
C ALA A 80 4.10 -7.02 0.86
N ASN A 81 3.28 -6.47 1.76
CA ASN A 81 2.88 -7.13 3.01
C ASN A 81 1.72 -8.10 2.79
N GLY A 82 0.79 -7.74 1.91
CA GLY A 82 -0.36 -8.52 1.46
C GLY A 82 -0.50 -8.46 -0.06
N ALA A 83 -1.33 -9.35 -0.61
CA ALA A 83 -1.76 -9.28 -2.00
C ALA A 83 -3.07 -10.05 -2.22
N PHE A 84 -3.93 -9.58 -3.12
CA PHE A 84 -5.14 -10.30 -3.51
C PHE A 84 -5.08 -10.77 -4.97
N ALA A 85 -5.42 -12.04 -5.19
CA ALA A 85 -5.56 -12.64 -6.50
C ALA A 85 -7.01 -13.09 -6.74
N GLY A 86 -7.79 -12.23 -7.39
CA GLY A 86 -9.20 -12.46 -7.72
C GLY A 86 -9.46 -13.76 -8.46
N ASP A 87 -8.71 -14.05 -9.52
CA ASP A 87 -8.90 -15.26 -10.34
C ASP A 87 -8.75 -16.58 -9.57
N LYS A 88 -7.95 -16.59 -8.50
CA LYS A 88 -7.73 -17.76 -7.63
C LYS A 88 -8.58 -17.74 -6.37
N ASN A 89 -9.27 -16.64 -6.09
CA ASN A 89 -9.86 -16.36 -4.79
C ASN A 89 -8.84 -16.63 -3.66
N ARG A 90 -7.74 -15.89 -3.68
CA ARG A 90 -6.60 -16.10 -2.78
C ARG A 90 -6.00 -14.78 -2.29
N ILE A 91 -5.63 -14.77 -1.02
CA ILE A 91 -4.81 -13.73 -0.38
C ILE A 91 -3.41 -14.30 -0.17
N TYR A 92 -2.38 -13.53 -0.50
CA TYR A 92 -1.00 -13.81 -0.15
C TYR A 92 -0.57 -12.91 1.00
N LEU A 93 0.12 -13.45 2.00
CA LEU A 93 0.74 -12.68 3.07
C LEU A 93 2.23 -12.96 3.11
N SER A 94 3.01 -11.89 3.30
CA SER A 94 4.47 -12.00 3.38
C SER A 94 4.91 -12.68 4.67
N ARG A 95 5.77 -13.70 4.56
CA ARG A 95 6.32 -14.43 5.72
C ARG A 95 7.06 -13.47 6.65
N GLU A 96 7.88 -12.61 6.08
CA GLU A 96 8.71 -11.64 6.78
C GLU A 96 7.83 -10.64 7.56
N PHE A 97 6.75 -10.16 6.95
CA PHE A 97 5.76 -9.29 7.59
C PHE A 97 5.11 -9.97 8.81
N LEU A 98 4.69 -11.23 8.67
CA LEU A 98 4.13 -12.01 9.78
C LEU A 98 5.13 -12.18 10.93
N ILE A 99 6.38 -12.48 10.62
CA ILE A 99 7.43 -12.66 11.64
C ILE A 99 7.75 -11.32 12.32
N ALA A 100 7.88 -10.23 11.56
CA ALA A 100 8.15 -8.90 12.09
C ALA A 100 7.03 -8.41 13.02
N ASN A 101 5.77 -8.78 12.71
CA ASN A 101 4.59 -8.39 13.47
C ASN A 101 4.08 -9.46 14.45
N ALA A 102 4.90 -10.45 14.81
CA ALA A 102 4.53 -11.48 15.79
C ALA A 102 4.16 -10.90 17.18
N GLY A 103 4.67 -9.71 17.51
CA GLY A 103 4.30 -8.98 18.73
C GLY A 103 3.17 -7.97 18.55
N ASN A 104 2.68 -7.80 17.32
CA ASN A 104 1.65 -6.84 16.92
C ASN A 104 0.70 -7.47 15.90
N VAL A 105 -0.05 -8.48 16.35
CA VAL A 105 -0.97 -9.24 15.48
C VAL A 105 -2.08 -8.35 14.90
N GLU A 106 -2.39 -7.22 15.55
CA GLU A 106 -3.32 -6.21 15.03
C GLU A 106 -2.86 -5.67 13.67
N ALA A 107 -1.56 -5.40 13.49
CA ALA A 107 -1.03 -4.95 12.19
C ALA A 107 -1.25 -6.00 11.10
N VAL A 108 -1.12 -7.29 11.44
CA VAL A 108 -1.43 -8.39 10.51
C VAL A 108 -2.92 -8.44 10.19
N ALA A 109 -3.78 -8.23 11.17
CA ALA A 109 -5.22 -8.19 10.98
C ALA A 109 -5.66 -7.01 10.09
N ASN A 110 -4.97 -5.86 10.17
CA ASN A 110 -5.26 -4.69 9.34
C ASN A 110 -4.98 -4.96 7.86
N VAL A 111 -3.80 -5.51 7.54
CA VAL A 111 -3.45 -5.93 6.17
C VAL A 111 -4.40 -7.02 5.70
N LEU A 112 -4.73 -7.99 6.55
CA LEU A 112 -5.70 -9.02 6.17
C LEU A 112 -7.09 -8.44 5.87
N LEU A 113 -7.54 -7.43 6.62
CA LEU A 113 -8.83 -6.77 6.38
C LEU A 113 -8.86 -5.97 5.07
N GLU A 114 -7.73 -5.39 4.71
CA GLU A 114 -7.53 -4.68 3.44
C GLU A 114 -7.64 -5.64 2.26
N GLU A 115 -6.92 -6.77 2.31
CA GLU A 115 -7.01 -7.82 1.28
C GLU A 115 -8.40 -8.47 1.22
N ILE A 116 -9.10 -8.56 2.34
CA ILE A 116 -10.51 -8.96 2.37
C ILE A 116 -11.40 -7.90 1.70
N GLY A 117 -11.09 -6.62 1.87
CA GLY A 117 -11.79 -5.53 1.21
C GLY A 117 -11.70 -5.64 -0.32
N HIS A 118 -10.53 -5.95 -0.86
CA HIS A 118 -10.35 -6.23 -2.29
C HIS A 118 -11.17 -7.44 -2.75
N ALA A 119 -11.18 -8.51 -1.97
CA ALA A 119 -12.00 -9.68 -2.29
C ALA A 119 -13.51 -9.39 -2.25
N VAL A 120 -13.94 -8.55 -1.32
CA VAL A 120 -15.32 -8.09 -1.23
C VAL A 120 -15.65 -7.21 -2.44
N ASP A 121 -14.79 -6.26 -2.80
CA ASP A 121 -15.01 -5.41 -3.97
C ASP A 121 -15.16 -6.24 -5.24
N TRP A 122 -14.23 -7.16 -5.47
CA TRP A 122 -14.21 -8.09 -6.60
C TRP A 122 -15.53 -8.85 -6.80
N GLU A 123 -16.17 -9.25 -5.69
CA GLU A 123 -17.44 -9.98 -5.73
C GLU A 123 -18.67 -9.07 -5.85
N LEU A 124 -18.55 -7.80 -5.45
CA LEU A 124 -19.65 -6.84 -5.47
C LEU A 124 -19.69 -5.97 -6.73
N ASN A 125 -18.55 -5.73 -7.36
CA ASN A 125 -18.40 -4.86 -8.52
C ASN A 125 -18.07 -5.67 -9.78
N SER A 126 -18.75 -5.35 -10.88
CA SER A 126 -18.52 -6.00 -12.19
C SER A 126 -17.49 -5.29 -13.06
N VAL A 127 -17.11 -4.09 -12.63
CA VAL A 127 -16.01 -3.30 -13.15
C VAL A 127 -15.22 -2.95 -11.92
N ASP A 128 -14.07 -3.58 -11.81
CA ASP A 128 -13.05 -3.25 -10.82
C ASP A 128 -12.81 -1.74 -10.88
N ARG A 129 -13.01 -1.06 -9.77
CA ARG A 129 -12.53 0.30 -9.62
C ARG A 129 -11.12 0.16 -9.10
N LEU A 130 -10.19 0.75 -9.82
CA LEU A 130 -8.81 0.81 -9.39
C LEU A 130 -8.77 1.83 -8.24
N GLY A 131 -8.34 1.43 -7.05
CA GLY A 131 -7.88 2.33 -5.99
C GLY A 131 -8.43 2.07 -4.59
N ASP A 132 -7.56 1.61 -3.68
CA ASP A 132 -7.64 1.77 -2.22
C ASP A 132 -8.93 1.29 -1.52
N GLU A 133 -9.84 0.60 -2.21
CA GLU A 133 -11.10 0.16 -1.59
C GLU A 133 -10.86 -0.83 -0.45
N GLY A 134 -9.79 -1.63 -0.57
CA GLY A 134 -9.24 -2.45 0.51
C GLY A 134 -8.87 -1.64 1.74
N ALA A 135 -8.01 -0.62 1.58
CA ALA A 135 -7.56 0.26 2.65
C ALA A 135 -8.73 0.99 3.34
N ILE A 136 -9.61 1.63 2.54
CA ILE A 136 -10.80 2.32 3.04
C ILE A 136 -11.71 1.33 3.79
N PHE A 137 -11.95 0.16 3.23
CA PHE A 137 -12.75 -0.88 3.86
C PHE A 137 -12.16 -1.32 5.19
N SER A 138 -10.85 -1.56 5.25
CA SER A 138 -10.13 -1.94 6.48
C SER A 138 -10.35 -0.92 7.60
N HIS A 139 -10.21 0.37 7.32
CA HIS A 139 -10.50 1.44 8.28
C HIS A 139 -11.97 1.43 8.75
N LEU A 140 -12.91 1.35 7.80
CA LEU A 140 -14.34 1.40 8.11
C LEU A 140 -14.82 0.19 8.92
N VAL A 141 -14.25 -0.99 8.66
CA VAL A 141 -14.52 -2.25 9.37
C VAL A 141 -13.99 -2.21 10.80
N ARG A 142 -12.82 -1.59 11.02
CA ARG A 142 -12.26 -1.35 12.36
C ARG A 142 -13.01 -0.29 13.16
N GLY A 143 -13.91 0.45 12.50
CA GLY A 143 -14.75 1.47 13.11
C GLY A 143 -14.08 2.84 13.16
N ASP A 144 -13.02 3.06 12.37
CA ASP A 144 -12.35 4.34 12.28
C ASP A 144 -13.27 5.40 11.67
N VAL A 145 -13.05 6.65 12.06
CA VAL A 145 -13.74 7.81 11.49
C VAL A 145 -12.75 8.52 10.57
N LEU A 146 -12.95 8.34 9.26
CA LEU A 146 -12.13 8.98 8.24
C LEU A 146 -12.58 10.43 8.04
N SER A 147 -11.64 11.38 8.06
CA SER A 147 -11.92 12.75 7.61
C SER A 147 -12.09 12.76 6.10
N GLU A 148 -12.75 13.79 5.55
CA GLU A 148 -12.86 13.89 4.09
C GLU A 148 -11.48 14.04 3.44
N GLU A 149 -10.56 14.76 4.08
CA GLU A 149 -9.17 14.92 3.61
C GLU A 149 -8.44 13.57 3.53
N TYR A 150 -8.48 12.79 4.62
CA TYR A 150 -7.83 11.48 4.67
C TYR A 150 -8.50 10.46 3.74
N LEU A 151 -9.82 10.56 3.55
CA LEU A 151 -10.53 9.74 2.56
C LEU A 151 -10.14 10.10 1.12
N GLN A 152 -9.75 11.34 0.84
CA GLN A 152 -9.24 11.70 -0.48
C GLN A 152 -7.78 11.26 -0.65
N GLU A 153 -6.96 11.28 0.41
CA GLU A 153 -5.61 10.71 0.41
C GLU A 153 -5.65 9.22 0.08
N LEU A 154 -6.43 8.43 0.84
CA LEU A 154 -6.74 7.03 0.58
C LEU A 154 -7.56 6.77 -0.71
N ARG A 155 -7.73 7.73 -1.60
CA ARG A 155 -8.31 7.51 -2.94
C ARG A 155 -7.35 7.92 -4.05
N ILE A 156 -6.29 8.62 -3.68
CA ILE A 156 -5.22 9.08 -4.57
C ILE A 156 -4.04 8.09 -4.48
N GLU A 157 -3.94 7.32 -3.40
CA GLU A 157 -2.94 6.28 -3.13
C GLU A 157 -3.09 5.03 -4.03
N ASP A 158 -3.66 5.15 -5.24
CA ASP A 158 -3.89 4.05 -6.21
C ASP A 158 -2.58 3.40 -6.67
N ASP A 159 -1.98 2.62 -5.78
CA ASP A 159 -0.57 2.25 -5.72
C ASP A 159 -0.35 0.77 -6.05
N TRP A 160 -1.28 0.17 -6.79
CA TRP A 160 -1.18 -1.23 -7.16
C TRP A 160 -0.07 -1.45 -8.20
N ALA A 161 0.80 -2.42 -7.93
CA ALA A 161 1.60 -3.06 -8.95
C ALA A 161 1.01 -4.43 -9.29
N THR A 162 1.19 -4.88 -10.53
CA THR A 162 0.86 -6.26 -10.89
C THR A 162 2.12 -7.10 -10.92
N VAL A 163 2.16 -8.17 -10.13
CA VAL A 163 3.24 -9.16 -10.18
C VAL A 163 2.78 -10.44 -10.83
N SER A 164 3.69 -11.11 -11.55
CA SER A 164 3.43 -12.46 -12.03
C SER A 164 3.82 -13.48 -10.96
N LEU A 165 2.83 -14.03 -10.25
CA LEU A 165 3.03 -15.09 -9.27
C LEU A 165 2.51 -16.41 -9.84
N ASP A 166 3.41 -17.39 -10.00
CA ASP A 166 3.11 -18.70 -10.60
C ASP A 166 2.42 -18.62 -11.98
N GLY A 167 2.69 -17.58 -12.77
CA GLY A 167 2.14 -17.38 -14.10
C GLY A 167 0.80 -16.63 -14.16
N GLU A 168 0.37 -16.03 -13.06
CA GLU A 168 -0.84 -15.19 -12.98
C GLU A 168 -0.50 -13.77 -12.54
N LEU A 169 -1.34 -12.83 -12.97
CA LEU A 169 -1.26 -11.44 -12.57
C LEU A 169 -1.94 -11.28 -11.21
N VAL A 170 -1.18 -10.85 -10.22
CA VAL A 170 -1.65 -10.57 -8.86
C VAL A 170 -1.48 -9.09 -8.61
N ALA A 171 -2.54 -8.41 -8.21
CA ALA A 171 -2.45 -7.04 -7.73
C ALA A 171 -1.81 -7.06 -6.34
N ILE A 172 -0.77 -6.25 -6.16
CA ILE A 172 -0.10 -5.99 -4.90
C ILE A 172 -0.19 -4.50 -4.64
N GLU A 173 -0.49 -4.10 -3.43
CA GLU A 173 -0.36 -2.69 -3.02
C GLU A 173 1.13 -2.38 -2.81
N GLN A 174 1.61 -1.35 -3.48
CA GLN A 174 2.97 -0.82 -3.35
C GLN A 174 2.88 0.68 -3.23
N ARG A 175 3.22 1.30 -2.10
CA ARG A 175 3.30 2.77 -1.98
C ARG A 175 4.16 3.40 -3.08
N THR A 176 3.51 3.79 -4.18
CA THR A 176 4.11 4.21 -5.44
C THR A 176 3.37 5.42 -5.94
N ARG A 177 4.07 6.55 -6.00
CA ARG A 177 3.57 7.78 -6.59
C ARG A 177 4.16 7.95 -7.98
N VAL A 178 3.30 8.18 -8.97
CA VAL A 178 3.69 8.27 -10.38
C VAL A 178 3.22 9.60 -10.96
N GLY A 179 4.12 10.31 -11.63
CA GLY A 179 3.85 11.48 -12.45
C GLY A 179 3.01 11.14 -13.69
N GLY A 180 2.50 12.18 -14.34
CA GLY A 180 1.79 12.11 -15.61
C GLY A 180 2.71 12.27 -16.82
N GLU A 181 2.15 12.79 -17.92
CA GLU A 181 2.96 13.29 -19.05
C GLU A 181 3.22 14.79 -18.84
N GLY A 182 4.48 15.21 -18.97
CA GLY A 182 4.89 16.61 -18.84
C GLY A 182 5.46 16.92 -17.46
N GLU A 183 5.69 18.20 -17.18
CA GLU A 183 6.30 18.63 -15.90
C GLU A 183 5.36 18.40 -14.72
N ASP A 184 5.75 17.52 -13.79
CA ASP A 184 5.00 17.20 -12.58
C ASP A 184 5.63 17.76 -11.30
N HIS A 185 4.81 17.93 -10.26
CA HIS A 185 5.27 18.26 -8.91
C HIS A 185 4.72 17.23 -7.92
N ILE A 186 5.57 16.36 -7.40
CA ILE A 186 5.22 15.25 -6.53
C ILE A 186 5.88 15.44 -5.16
N TYR A 187 5.08 15.33 -4.10
CA TYR A 187 5.53 15.50 -2.70
C TYR A 187 5.17 14.26 -1.89
N GLY A 188 6.13 13.66 -1.20
CA GLY A 188 5.95 12.55 -0.26
C GLY A 188 5.23 12.96 1.01
N PHE A 189 4.85 11.97 1.81
CA PHE A 189 4.25 12.22 3.10
C PHE A 189 5.33 12.30 4.19
N GLU A 190 5.03 12.94 5.32
CA GLU A 190 6.06 13.25 6.32
C GLU A 190 6.58 12.02 7.11
N THR A 191 6.23 10.76 6.79
CA THR A 191 6.56 9.60 7.66
C THR A 191 6.74 8.23 6.98
N ASP A 192 6.76 8.13 5.66
CA ASP A 192 6.53 6.85 4.97
C ASP A 192 7.63 6.57 3.93
N ASP A 193 8.19 5.35 3.91
CA ASP A 193 9.09 4.92 2.82
C ASP A 193 8.28 4.78 1.52
N GLU A 194 8.66 5.53 0.49
CA GLU A 194 7.85 5.72 -0.71
C GLU A 194 8.66 5.50 -1.99
N LYS A 195 7.96 5.16 -3.07
CA LYS A 195 8.57 5.05 -4.40
C LYS A 195 7.96 6.08 -5.35
N PHE A 196 8.79 6.94 -5.94
CA PHE A 196 8.33 7.98 -6.87
C PHE A 196 8.82 7.73 -8.28
N PHE A 197 7.99 8.02 -9.29
CA PHE A 197 8.38 8.01 -10.70
C PHE A 197 7.90 9.30 -11.36
N GLY A 198 8.78 10.16 -11.86
CA GLY A 198 8.41 11.36 -12.63
C GLY A 198 7.93 11.02 -14.04
N LEU A 199 8.56 10.04 -14.69
CA LEU A 199 8.29 9.53 -16.04
C LEU A 199 8.83 10.38 -17.19
N GLN A 200 8.04 11.28 -17.76
CA GLN A 200 8.42 12.08 -18.94
C GLN A 200 8.08 13.52 -18.65
N GLY A 201 9.06 14.40 -18.64
CA GLY A 201 8.86 15.77 -18.22
C GLY A 201 10.09 16.30 -17.52
N ASN A 202 10.07 17.59 -17.22
CA ASN A 202 11.03 18.15 -16.28
C ASN A 202 10.31 18.17 -14.93
N ASP A 203 10.52 17.13 -14.15
CA ASP A 203 9.73 16.83 -12.97
C ASP A 203 10.36 17.37 -11.70
N TRP A 204 9.52 17.64 -10.71
CA TRP A 204 9.92 18.06 -9.39
C TRP A 204 9.44 17.02 -8.38
N LEU A 205 10.36 16.32 -7.73
CA LEU A 205 10.06 15.22 -6.80
C LEU A 205 10.64 15.51 -5.42
N ASP A 206 9.87 15.31 -4.36
CA ASP A 206 10.31 15.48 -2.97
C ASP A 206 9.83 14.29 -2.13
N GLY A 207 10.75 13.57 -1.50
CA GLY A 207 10.46 12.41 -0.63
C GLY A 207 9.83 12.80 0.70
N SER A 208 9.94 14.06 1.13
CA SER A 208 9.56 14.48 2.49
C SER A 208 10.32 13.70 3.57
N SER A 209 9.69 12.80 4.34
CA SER A 209 10.42 11.97 5.31
C SER A 209 10.10 10.50 5.10
N GLY A 210 11.14 9.68 5.09
CA GLY A 210 11.05 8.26 4.75
C GLY A 210 12.37 7.81 4.13
N ASN A 211 12.61 6.52 4.02
CA ASN A 211 13.72 6.02 3.20
C ASN A 211 13.19 5.80 1.79
N ASP A 212 13.21 6.85 0.98
CA ASP A 212 12.47 6.89 -0.26
C ASP A 212 13.30 6.40 -1.43
N THR A 213 12.62 6.00 -2.50
CA THR A 213 13.24 5.70 -3.78
C THR A 213 12.60 6.51 -4.89
N LEU A 214 13.31 7.53 -5.36
CA LEU A 214 12.82 8.50 -6.34
C LEU A 214 13.46 8.24 -7.72
N TYR A 215 12.66 8.19 -8.77
CA TYR A 215 13.08 8.06 -10.17
C TYR A 215 12.56 9.28 -10.93
N GLY A 216 13.46 10.09 -11.49
CA GLY A 216 13.15 11.26 -12.32
C GLY A 216 12.47 10.82 -13.62
N GLY A 217 13.23 10.17 -14.50
CA GLY A 217 12.70 9.61 -15.73
C GLY A 217 13.35 10.23 -16.96
N GLU A 218 12.56 10.67 -17.93
CA GLU A 218 13.01 11.39 -19.11
C GLU A 218 12.75 12.88 -18.96
N GLY A 219 13.80 13.69 -18.95
CA GLY A 219 13.77 15.15 -18.95
C GLY A 219 14.72 15.72 -17.91
N ASP A 220 14.71 17.04 -17.74
CA ASP A 220 15.63 17.71 -16.81
C ASP A 220 14.95 17.83 -15.44
N ASP A 221 15.19 16.88 -14.54
CA ASP A 221 14.43 16.73 -13.28
C ASP A 221 15.07 17.43 -12.07
N GLU A 222 14.26 17.78 -11.07
CA GLU A 222 14.69 18.28 -9.76
C GLU A 222 14.18 17.35 -8.65
N ILE A 223 15.09 16.62 -8.00
CA ILE A 223 14.75 15.51 -7.09
C ILE A 223 15.34 15.77 -5.71
N PHE A 224 14.50 15.71 -4.67
CA PHE A 224 14.86 15.91 -3.25
C PHE A 224 14.54 14.66 -2.44
N GLY A 225 15.53 14.07 -1.79
CA GLY A 225 15.32 12.98 -0.82
C GLY A 225 14.66 13.50 0.46
N SER A 226 15.15 14.65 0.94
CA SER A 226 14.68 15.35 2.14
C SER A 226 15.17 14.70 3.45
N PHE A 227 14.34 14.02 4.23
CA PHE A 227 14.74 13.45 5.53
C PHE A 227 14.95 11.94 5.43
N ASP A 228 15.87 11.39 6.24
CA ASP A 228 16.21 9.96 6.35
C ASP A 228 17.07 9.43 5.17
N ASP A 229 17.25 8.11 5.01
CA ASP A 229 18.22 7.54 4.06
C ASP A 229 17.56 7.27 2.68
N ASP A 230 17.84 8.10 1.68
CA ASP A 230 17.15 8.01 0.37
C ASP A 230 17.95 7.37 -0.76
N ILE A 231 17.23 6.93 -1.80
CA ILE A 231 17.82 6.50 -3.09
C ILE A 231 17.19 7.32 -4.23
N LEU A 232 18.02 8.10 -4.92
CA LEU A 232 17.58 8.98 -6.00
C LEU A 232 18.20 8.56 -7.33
N PHE A 233 17.39 8.51 -8.38
CA PHE A 233 17.80 8.27 -9.77
C PHE A 233 17.29 9.42 -10.65
N GLY A 234 18.18 10.16 -11.32
CA GLY A 234 17.78 11.17 -12.32
C GLY A 234 17.34 10.53 -13.63
N GLU A 235 18.05 9.48 -14.04
CA GLU A 235 17.82 8.72 -15.28
C GLU A 235 18.26 9.44 -16.56
N GLN A 236 17.37 9.95 -17.41
CA GLN A 236 17.73 10.57 -18.70
C GLN A 236 17.46 12.07 -18.70
N GLY A 237 18.51 12.89 -18.78
CA GLY A 237 18.39 14.35 -18.92
C GLY A 237 19.42 15.08 -18.08
N ASP A 238 19.40 16.41 -18.10
CA ASP A 238 20.32 17.20 -17.26
C ASP A 238 19.68 17.43 -15.87
N ASP A 239 19.86 16.48 -14.96
CA ASP A 239 19.11 16.44 -13.69
C ASP A 239 19.78 17.19 -12.52
N ALA A 240 18.99 17.57 -11.52
CA ALA A 240 19.43 18.14 -10.25
C ALA A 240 18.94 17.28 -9.07
N LEU A 241 19.87 16.56 -8.43
CA LEU A 241 19.56 15.65 -7.32
C LEU A 241 20.10 16.21 -6.00
N PHE A 242 19.25 16.25 -4.98
CA PHE A 242 19.56 16.73 -3.64
C PHE A 242 19.23 15.65 -2.61
N GLY A 243 20.21 15.26 -1.79
CA GLY A 243 19.99 14.29 -0.71
C GLY A 243 19.04 14.84 0.36
N GLY A 244 19.10 16.14 0.65
CA GLY A 244 18.22 16.79 1.62
C GLY A 244 17.33 17.88 1.05
N ASN A 245 16.61 18.59 1.93
CA ASN A 245 15.54 19.50 1.53
C ASN A 245 15.99 20.86 0.94
N HIS A 246 15.00 21.64 0.50
CA HIS A 246 15.16 22.95 -0.13
C HIS A 246 15.71 24.08 0.79
N SER A 247 15.79 23.86 2.10
CA SER A 247 16.18 24.89 3.08
C SER A 247 17.69 24.96 3.35
N GLN A 248 18.51 24.04 2.83
CA GLN A 248 19.96 23.92 3.14
C GLN A 248 20.27 23.92 4.65
N THR A 249 19.26 23.61 5.47
CA THR A 249 19.45 23.31 6.89
C THR A 249 19.86 21.87 6.96
N ARG A 250 21.11 21.60 7.38
CA ARG A 250 21.67 20.24 7.54
C ARG A 250 20.62 19.27 8.06
N GLU A 251 20.27 18.31 7.23
CA GLU A 251 19.41 17.19 7.58
C GLU A 251 20.25 15.92 7.57
N GLU A 252 19.82 14.92 8.35
CA GLU A 252 20.59 13.71 8.59
C GLU A 252 20.01 12.59 7.71
N GLY A 253 20.86 11.96 6.89
CA GLY A 253 20.52 10.92 5.93
C GLY A 253 21.77 10.41 5.19
N ASN A 254 21.83 9.13 4.85
CA ASN A 254 22.91 8.50 4.08
C ASN A 254 22.41 8.19 2.67
N ASP A 255 22.26 9.23 1.87
CA ASP A 255 21.60 9.11 0.58
C ASP A 255 22.50 8.49 -0.50
N VAL A 256 21.86 7.81 -1.44
CA VAL A 256 22.48 7.26 -2.64
C VAL A 256 21.90 7.93 -3.87
N LEU A 257 22.69 8.81 -4.50
CA LEU A 257 22.25 9.58 -5.65
C LEU A 257 22.94 9.08 -6.93
N TYR A 258 22.14 8.76 -7.94
CA TYR A 258 22.57 8.39 -9.29
C TYR A 258 22.00 9.40 -10.28
N GLY A 259 22.83 10.29 -10.83
CA GLY A 259 22.41 11.26 -11.86
C GLY A 259 21.88 10.53 -13.10
N GLY A 260 22.77 9.89 -13.86
CA GLY A 260 22.36 9.03 -14.97
C GLY A 260 23.01 9.49 -16.28
N ASP A 261 22.22 9.54 -17.34
CA ASP A 261 22.63 10.02 -18.65
C ASP A 261 22.37 11.53 -18.76
N GLY A 262 23.42 12.35 -18.70
CA GLY A 262 23.27 13.79 -18.86
C GLY A 262 24.40 14.57 -18.19
N ASN A 263 24.16 15.87 -17.99
CA ASN A 263 25.04 16.74 -17.21
C ASN A 263 24.42 17.05 -15.86
N ASP A 264 24.49 16.07 -14.97
CA ASP A 264 23.74 16.10 -13.71
C ASP A 264 24.45 16.93 -12.63
N GLY A 265 23.66 17.68 -11.86
CA GLY A 265 24.03 18.32 -10.62
C GLY A 265 23.67 17.43 -9.43
N VAL A 266 24.65 16.68 -8.90
CA VAL A 266 24.43 15.82 -7.73
C VAL A 266 24.96 16.49 -6.46
N HIS A 267 24.06 16.76 -5.53
CA HIS A 267 24.30 17.43 -4.26
C HIS A 267 23.90 16.55 -3.08
N GLY A 268 24.85 15.78 -2.56
CA GLY A 268 24.65 15.04 -1.30
C GLY A 268 24.75 15.95 -0.06
N GLU A 269 24.21 15.45 1.04
CA GLU A 269 24.36 15.98 2.39
C GLU A 269 25.79 15.78 2.96
N ALA A 270 26.08 16.42 4.11
CA ALA A 270 27.35 16.23 4.80
C ALA A 270 27.30 15.00 5.73
N GLY A 271 27.60 13.82 5.19
CA GLY A 271 27.82 12.57 5.96
C GLY A 271 29.16 12.50 6.71
#